data_AF-A0A7W0QNS8-F1
#
_entry.id   AF-A0A7W0QNS8-F1
#
_cell.length_a   1.000
_cell.length_b   1.000
_cell.length_c   1.000
_cell.angle_alpha   90.00
_cell.angle_beta   90.00
_cell.angle_gamma   90.00
#
_symmetry.space_group_name_H-M   'P 1'
#
loop_
_entity.id
_entity.type
_entity.pdbx_description
1 polymer ?
#
loop_
_entity_poly.entity_id
_entity_poly.type
_entity_poly.pdbx_seq_one_letter_code
_entity_poly.pdbx_strand_id
1 'polypeptide(L)'
;MGDAGEGLIDADTRLQERMDELEEERKAARNKKPLEDPEKARQRESLKLARAELQQQFARTEHPARKTQIEQAVAEIDKRLANLDTTRTPDKKKTKT
;
A
#
# COMPACT_ATOMS: atom_id res chain seq x y z
N MET A 1 53.14 26.56 -6.28
CA MET A 1 52.11 26.58 -7.34
C MET A 1 50.96 25.75 -6.80
N GLY A 2 49.95 26.41 -6.21
CA GLY A 2 48.76 25.73 -5.72
C GLY A 2 47.98 25.24 -6.94
N ASP A 3 47.81 23.93 -7.01
CA ASP A 3 47.18 23.23 -8.12
C ASP A 3 45.75 23.77 -8.32
N ALA A 4 45.51 24.40 -9.46
CA ALA A 4 44.22 24.98 -9.83
C ALA A 4 43.16 23.90 -10.16
N GLY A 5 43.48 22.61 -9.98
CA GLY A 5 42.61 21.48 -10.30
C GLY A 5 41.80 20.87 -9.14
N GLU A 6 42.22 21.05 -7.87
CA GLU A 6 41.55 20.34 -6.75
C GLU A 6 40.17 20.92 -6.38
N GLY A 7 39.91 22.20 -6.66
CA GLY A 7 38.61 22.84 -6.36
C GLY A 7 37.51 22.59 -7.40
N LEU A 8 37.87 22.13 -8.61
CA LEU A 8 36.89 21.85 -9.68
C LEU A 8 36.23 20.48 -9.47
N ILE A 9 37.02 19.50 -9.01
CA ILE A 9 36.52 18.16 -8.69
C ILE A 9 35.52 18.22 -7.53
N ASP A 10 35.75 19.09 -6.53
CA ASP A 10 34.82 19.33 -5.43
C ASP A 10 33.52 20.02 -5.85
N ALA A 11 33.57 20.91 -6.85
CA ALA A 11 32.39 21.64 -7.33
C ALA A 11 31.44 20.72 -8.12
N ASP A 12 31.99 19.87 -8.99
CA ASP A 12 31.22 18.88 -9.72
C ASP A 12 30.66 17.80 -8.77
N THR A 13 31.45 17.37 -7.77
CA THR A 13 30.99 16.43 -6.75
C THR A 13 29.82 17.00 -5.94
N ARG A 14 29.92 18.24 -5.45
CA ARG A 14 28.83 18.91 -4.73
C ARG A 14 27.58 19.13 -5.59
N LEU A 15 27.76 19.39 -6.88
CA LEU A 15 26.63 19.53 -7.80
C LEU A 15 25.93 18.18 -8.00
N GLN A 16 26.70 17.10 -8.10
CA GLN A 16 26.18 15.75 -8.27
C GLN A 16 25.44 15.27 -7.02
N GLU A 17 25.99 15.49 -5.82
CA GLU A 17 25.33 15.22 -4.55
C GLU A 17 23.98 15.96 -4.44
N ARG A 18 23.93 17.24 -4.83
CA ARG A 18 22.69 18.02 -4.84
C ARG A 18 21.67 17.49 -5.87
N MET A 19 22.14 16.99 -7.01
CA MET A 19 21.27 16.41 -8.03
C MET A 19 20.70 15.07 -7.57
N ASP A 20 21.50 14.25 -6.88
CA ASP A 20 21.08 13.00 -6.26
C ASP A 20 20.05 13.25 -5.15
N GLU A 21 20.28 14.23 -4.27
CA GLU A 21 19.32 14.66 -3.25
C GLU A 21 17.99 15.12 -3.87
N LEU A 22 18.04 15.97 -4.92
CA LEU A 22 16.83 16.42 -5.62
C LEU A 22 16.10 15.28 -6.33
N GLU A 23 16.82 14.28 -6.84
CA GLU A 23 16.23 13.07 -7.41
C GLU A 23 15.58 12.20 -6.35
N GLU A 24 16.20 12.03 -5.19
CA GLU A 24 15.64 11.30 -4.05
C GLU A 24 14.39 11.99 -3.52
N GLU A 25 14.40 13.32 -3.38
CA GLU A 25 13.23 14.11 -3.03
C GLU A 25 12.10 13.94 -4.07
N ARG A 26 12.43 13.96 -5.36
CA ARG A 26 11.46 13.72 -6.44
C ARG A 26 10.92 12.29 -6.42
N LYS A 27 11.76 11.29 -6.15
CA LYS A 27 11.37 9.88 -6.00
C LYS A 27 10.48 9.71 -4.77
N ALA A 28 10.83 10.32 -3.64
CA ALA A 28 10.02 10.31 -2.41
C ALA A 28 8.67 11.01 -2.62
N ALA A 29 8.65 12.17 -3.28
CA ALA A 29 7.42 12.89 -3.63
C ALA A 29 6.53 12.10 -4.58
N ARG A 30 7.10 11.40 -5.56
CA ARG A 30 6.36 10.49 -6.46
C ARG A 30 5.86 9.23 -5.75
N ASN A 31 6.60 8.76 -4.74
CA ASN A 31 6.26 7.57 -3.95
C ASN A 31 5.27 7.86 -2.81
N LYS A 32 4.88 9.11 -2.58
CA LYS A 32 3.68 9.47 -1.81
C LYS A 32 2.44 9.07 -2.60
N LYS A 33 2.21 7.74 -2.72
CA LYS A 33 0.88 7.21 -3.03
C LYS A 33 -0.12 7.90 -2.08
N PRO A 34 -1.35 8.21 -2.54
CA PRO A 34 -2.36 8.73 -1.64
C PRO A 34 -2.43 7.79 -0.44
N LEU A 35 -2.19 8.37 0.74
CA LEU A 35 -2.24 7.62 2.00
C LEU A 35 -3.64 7.02 2.06
N GLU A 36 -3.74 5.70 1.88
CA GLU A 36 -4.99 4.99 2.07
C GLU A 36 -5.52 5.35 3.47
N ASP A 37 -6.82 5.55 3.58
CA ASP A 37 -7.45 5.79 4.88
C ASP A 37 -7.01 4.67 5.85
N PRO A 38 -6.30 5.01 6.95
CA PRO A 38 -5.69 4.01 7.82
C PRO A 38 -6.73 3.06 8.42
N GLU A 39 -7.97 3.53 8.62
CA GLU A 39 -9.05 2.67 9.11
C GLU A 39 -9.51 1.67 8.05
N LYS A 40 -9.55 2.07 6.76
CA LYS A 40 -9.85 1.13 5.66
C LYS A 40 -8.74 0.09 5.49
N ALA A 41 -7.48 0.51 5.60
CA ALA A 41 -6.34 -0.40 5.55
C ALA A 41 -6.40 -1.44 6.68
N ARG A 42 -6.63 -0.99 7.92
CA ARG A 42 -6.83 -1.85 9.10
C ARG A 42 -8.00 -2.81 8.89
N GLN A 43 -9.16 -2.31 8.48
CA GLN A 43 -10.36 -3.12 8.25
C GLN A 43 -10.09 -4.22 7.22
N ARG A 44 -9.39 -3.90 6.13
CA ARG A 44 -9.00 -4.88 5.10
C ARG A 44 -8.09 -5.96 5.66
N GLU A 45 -7.09 -5.60 6.45
CA GLU A 45 -6.18 -6.56 7.08
C GLU A 45 -6.91 -7.46 8.07
N SER A 46 -7.80 -6.90 8.91
CA SER A 46 -8.64 -7.67 9.82
C SER A 46 -9.53 -8.68 9.07
N LEU A 47 -10.13 -8.28 7.95
CA LEU A 47 -10.94 -9.19 7.13
C LEU A 47 -10.10 -10.30 6.48
N LYS A 48 -8.88 -10.00 6.02
CA LYS A 48 -7.97 -11.03 5.49
C LYS A 48 -7.57 -12.03 6.57
N LEU A 49 -7.29 -11.57 7.79
CA LEU A 49 -6.97 -12.43 8.92
C LEU A 49 -8.17 -13.35 9.27
N ALA A 50 -9.36 -12.78 9.42
CA ALA A 50 -10.58 -13.52 9.72
C ALA A 50 -10.89 -14.60 8.65
N ARG A 51 -10.67 -14.26 7.37
CA ARG A 51 -10.81 -15.23 6.26
C ARG A 51 -9.84 -16.40 6.42
N ALA A 52 -8.57 -16.13 6.69
CA ALA A 52 -7.55 -17.16 6.86
C ALA A 52 -7.88 -18.08 8.05
N GLU A 53 -8.32 -17.51 9.18
CA GLU A 53 -8.75 -18.28 10.35
C GLU A 53 -9.95 -19.18 10.04
N LEU A 54 -10.97 -18.66 9.36
CA LEU A 54 -12.13 -19.46 8.96
C LEU A 54 -11.75 -20.59 8.00
N GLN A 55 -10.83 -20.35 7.07
CA GLN A 55 -10.31 -21.40 6.19
C GLN A 55 -9.56 -22.50 6.97
N GLN A 56 -8.78 -22.13 7.98
CA GLN A 56 -8.14 -23.10 8.87
C GLN A 56 -9.16 -23.89 9.68
N GLN A 57 -10.21 -23.24 10.19
CA GLN A 57 -11.32 -23.91 10.89
C GLN A 57 -12.05 -24.86 9.96
N PHE A 58 -12.31 -24.46 8.72
CA PHE A 58 -12.95 -25.31 7.71
C PHE A 58 -12.18 -26.61 7.50
N ALA A 59 -10.86 -26.53 7.35
CA ALA A 59 -9.99 -27.69 7.13
C ALA A 59 -10.01 -28.69 8.30
N ARG A 60 -10.27 -28.23 9.53
CA ARG A 60 -10.30 -29.05 10.75
C ARG A 60 -11.69 -29.45 11.20
N THR A 61 -12.74 -28.86 10.63
CA THR A 61 -14.13 -29.12 11.02
C THR A 61 -14.61 -30.40 10.34
N GLU A 62 -15.19 -31.33 11.09
CA GLU A 62 -15.78 -32.55 10.52
C GLU A 62 -17.29 -32.42 10.29
N HIS A 63 -17.99 -31.66 11.14
CA HIS A 63 -19.44 -31.54 11.10
C HIS A 63 -19.95 -30.81 9.83
N PRO A 64 -20.82 -31.44 9.01
CA PRO A 64 -21.19 -30.91 7.69
C PRO A 64 -21.93 -29.57 7.76
N ALA A 65 -22.90 -29.43 8.67
CA ALA A 65 -23.60 -28.14 8.81
C ALA A 65 -22.67 -27.02 9.26
N ARG A 66 -21.63 -27.34 10.03
CA ARG A 66 -20.64 -26.35 10.48
C ARG A 66 -19.73 -25.94 9.32
N LYS A 67 -19.34 -26.88 8.44
CA LYS A 67 -18.63 -26.57 7.18
C LYS A 67 -19.42 -25.58 6.33
N THR A 68 -20.72 -25.82 6.12
CA THR A 68 -21.58 -24.92 5.35
C THR A 68 -21.68 -23.52 5.99
N GLN A 69 -21.78 -23.42 7.31
CA GLN A 69 -21.76 -22.13 8.00
C GLN A 69 -20.44 -21.38 7.78
N ILE A 70 -19.31 -22.10 7.86
CA ILE A 70 -17.99 -21.50 7.64
C ILE A 70 -17.83 -21.04 6.18
N GLU A 71 -18.29 -21.82 5.21
CA GLU A 71 -18.30 -21.42 3.78
C GLU A 71 -19.10 -20.14 3.55
N GLN A 72 -20.30 -20.05 4.14
CA GLN A 72 -21.13 -18.84 4.05
C GLN A 72 -20.43 -17.63 4.68
N ALA A 73 -19.77 -17.81 5.82
CA ALA A 73 -19.02 -16.74 6.48
C ALA A 73 -17.82 -16.28 5.64
N VAL A 74 -17.09 -17.20 5.01
CA VAL A 74 -15.98 -16.86 4.09
C VAL A 74 -16.51 -16.08 2.88
N ALA A 75 -17.60 -16.53 2.27
CA ALA A 75 -18.21 -15.84 1.13
C ALA A 75 -18.67 -14.42 1.47
N GLU A 76 -19.19 -14.20 2.69
CA GLU A 76 -19.55 -12.87 3.18
C GLU A 76 -18.32 -11.97 3.38
N ILE A 77 -17.21 -12.51 3.91
CA ILE A 77 -15.95 -11.75 4.02
C ILE A 77 -15.41 -11.38 2.63
N ASP A 78 -15.47 -12.29 1.66
CA ASP A 78 -15.03 -12.03 0.29
C ASP A 78 -15.82 -10.87 -0.35
N LYS A 79 -17.14 -10.81 -0.12
CA LYS A 79 -17.98 -9.67 -0.55
C LYS A 79 -17.54 -8.36 0.09
N ARG A 80 -17.26 -8.36 1.40
CA ARG A 80 -16.81 -7.15 2.12
C ARG A 80 -15.45 -6.67 1.65
N LEU A 81 -14.51 -7.59 1.38
CA LEU A 81 -13.21 -7.26 0.80
C LEU A 81 -13.37 -6.64 -0.58
N ALA A 82 -14.23 -7.20 -1.44
CA ALA A 82 -14.50 -6.65 -2.76
C ALA A 82 -15.11 -5.23 -2.66
N ASN A 83 -16.04 -5.00 -1.73
CA ASN A 83 -16.63 -3.68 -1.49
C ASN A 83 -15.58 -2.65 -1.01
N LEU A 84 -14.64 -3.04 -0.16
CA LEU A 84 -13.56 -2.14 0.26
C LEU A 84 -12.64 -1.79 -0.92
N ASP A 85 -12.32 -2.75 -1.78
CA ASP A 85 -11.49 -2.53 -2.96
C ASP A 85 -12.15 -1.64 -4.01
N THR A 86 -13.48 -1.69 -4.17
CA THR A 86 -14.20 -0.76 -5.07
C THR A 86 -14.26 0.67 -4.53
N THR A 87 -14.23 0.86 -3.21
CA THR A 87 -14.15 2.21 -2.59
C THR A 87 -12.76 2.85 -2.68
N ARG A 88 -11.76 2.14 -3.20
CA ARG A 88 -10.37 2.62 -3.35
C ARG A 88 -10.18 3.60 -4.52
N THR A 89 -11.15 3.75 -5.41
CA THR A 89 -11.10 4.74 -6.51
C THR A 89 -11.55 6.13 -6.02
N PRO A 90 -10.66 7.15 -5.94
CA PRO A 90 -11.07 8.49 -5.58
C PRO A 90 -11.38 9.32 -6.83
N ASP A 91 -12.61 9.81 -6.89
CA ASP A 91 -12.93 11.24 -7.03
C ASP A 91 -12.04 12.06 -7.98
N LYS A 92 -11.95 11.66 -9.25
CA LYS A 92 -11.57 12.57 -10.33
C LYS A 92 -12.85 13.16 -10.92
N LYS A 93 -13.28 14.33 -10.40
CA LYS A 93 -13.92 15.45 -11.15
C LYS A 93 -14.86 16.25 -10.25
N LYS A 94 -14.33 17.23 -9.50
CA LYS A 94 -15.04 18.49 -9.22
C LYS A 94 -14.05 19.66 -9.10
N THR A 95 -13.42 20.03 -10.20
CA THR A 95 -12.87 21.39 -10.40
C THR A 95 -13.26 21.87 -11.79
N LYS A 96 -14.51 22.30 -11.93
CA LYS A 96 -14.91 23.25 -12.98
C LYS A 96 -16.17 23.97 -12.52
N THR A 97 -16.01 25.19 -12.02
CA THR A 97 -16.70 26.41 -12.47
C THR A 97 -16.00 27.58 -11.83
#